data_AF-A0A178M8I7-F1
#
_entry.id   AF-A0A178M8I7-F1
#
_cell.length_a   1.000
_cell.length_b   1.000
_cell.length_c   1.000
_cell.angle_alpha   90.00
_cell.angle_beta   90.00
_cell.angle_gamma   90.00
#
_symmetry.space_group_name_H-M   'P 1'
#
loop_
_entity.id
_entity.type
_entity.pdbx_description
1 polymer ?
#
loop_
_entity_poly.entity_id
_entity_poly.type
_entity_poly.pdbx_seq_one_letter_code
_entity_poly.pdbx_strand_id
1 'polypeptide(L)'
;MYIRWVVRRHKNAEIANTNFYDAYLVESYRDERGQPRQRTIAYLGNIRQIEGEFPTIERELFLLRADRILESLPELTETERQEVRDALRRKVPPLNRDEVIRGFTANLSWYRQWWEQHGNPLSDEEVLSIVRATRGKVEPI
;
A
#
# COMPACT_ATOMS: atom_id res chain seq x y z
N MET A 1 -19.14 -0.81 7.48
CA MET A 1 -17.84 -0.70 8.20
C MET A 1 -17.13 0.57 7.76
N TYR A 2 -16.00 0.95 8.39
CA TYR A 2 -15.20 2.09 7.93
C TYR A 2 -13.70 1.94 8.26
N ILE A 3 -12.86 2.73 7.60
CA ILE A 3 -11.42 2.80 7.92
C ILE A 3 -11.18 3.83 9.01
N ARG A 4 -10.65 3.38 10.14
CA ARG A 4 -10.10 4.24 11.18
C ARG A 4 -8.61 4.44 10.95
N TRP A 5 -8.21 5.67 10.67
CA TRP A 5 -6.81 6.07 10.54
C TRP A 5 -6.27 6.52 11.90
N VAL A 6 -5.19 5.90 12.36
CA VAL A 6 -4.41 6.37 13.50
C VAL A 6 -3.13 6.99 12.96
N VAL A 7 -2.91 8.27 13.28
CA VAL A 7 -1.74 9.02 12.81
C VAL A 7 -0.77 9.21 13.96
N ARG A 8 0.48 8.79 13.76
CA ARG A 8 1.56 8.94 14.74
C ARG A 8 2.70 9.71 14.12
N ARG A 9 3.23 10.70 14.81
CA ARG A 9 4.44 11.41 14.38
C ARG A 9 5.68 10.61 14.77
N HIS A 10 6.75 10.73 14.00
CA HIS A 10 8.05 10.18 14.39
C HIS A 10 8.46 10.72 15.78
N LYS A 11 9.02 9.85 16.64
CA LYS A 11 9.40 10.21 18.03
C LYS A 11 10.36 11.39 18.08
N ASN A 12 11.24 11.49 17.09
CA ASN A 12 12.15 12.61 16.90
C ASN A 12 11.67 13.44 15.71
N ALA A 13 10.60 14.21 15.93
CA ALA A 13 9.95 15.01 14.90
C ALA A 13 10.83 16.15 14.35
N GLU A 14 11.86 16.55 15.11
CA GLU A 14 12.84 17.58 14.71
C GLU A 14 13.86 17.07 13.70
N ILE A 15 14.06 15.75 13.62
CA ILE A 15 15.09 15.10 12.79
C ILE A 15 14.47 14.42 11.55
N ALA A 16 13.21 13.97 11.65
CA ALA A 16 12.52 13.34 10.55
C ALA A 16 11.08 13.87 10.45
N ASN A 17 10.77 14.55 9.35
CA ASN A 17 9.42 15.01 9.04
C ASN A 17 8.57 13.86 8.49
N THR A 18 8.31 12.87 9.34
CA THR A 18 7.61 11.65 8.98
C THR A 18 6.42 11.41 9.89
N ASN A 19 5.27 11.15 9.27
CA ASN A 19 4.06 10.66 9.93
C ASN A 19 3.76 9.22 9.50
N PHE A 20 3.26 8.43 10.43
CA PHE A 20 2.84 7.04 10.22
C PHE A 20 1.32 7.00 10.23
N TYR A 21 0.73 6.48 9.16
CA TYR A 21 -0.72 6.31 9.03
C TYR A 21 -1.06 4.83 9.13
N ASP A 22 -1.58 4.41 10.27
CA ASP A 22 -2.05 3.05 10.51
C ASP A 22 -3.53 2.94 10.13
N ALA A 23 -3.86 2.00 9.25
CA ALA A 23 -5.23 1.76 8.80
C ALA A 23 -5.85 0.57 9.53
N TYR A 24 -7.00 0.78 10.17
CA TYR A 24 -7.78 -0.28 10.80
C TYR A 24 -9.17 -0.36 10.17
N LEU A 25 -9.60 -1.56 9.78
CA LEU A 25 -11.00 -1.82 9.46
C LEU A 25 -11.77 -1.93 10.76
N VAL A 26 -12.81 -1.12 10.92
CA VAL A 26 -13.62 -1.05 12.14
C VAL A 26 -15.09 -1.22 11.79
N GLU A 27 -15.79 -1.97 12.62
CA GLU A 27 -17.24 -2.14 12.56
C GLU A 27 -17.89 -1.38 13.73
N SER A 28 -19.01 -0.70 13.44
CA SER A 28 -19.87 -0.10 14.46
C SER A 28 -21.11 -0.95 14.65
N TYR A 29 -21.48 -1.20 15.89
CA TYR A 29 -22.65 -1.99 16.26
C TYR A 29 -23.32 -1.39 17.50
N ARG A 30 -24.50 -1.88 17.89
CA ARG A 30 -25.13 -1.55 19.17
C ARG A 30 -25.05 -2.75 20.10
N ASP A 31 -24.72 -2.51 21.36
CA ASP A 31 -24.76 -3.57 22.37
C ASP A 31 -26.21 -3.88 22.79
N GLU A 32 -26.39 -4.85 23.69
CA GLU A 32 -27.70 -5.30 24.20
C GLU A 32 -28.51 -4.18 24.87
N ARG A 33 -27.84 -3.11 25.32
CA ARG A 33 -28.48 -1.92 25.92
C ARG A 33 -28.74 -0.82 24.87
N GLY A 34 -28.56 -1.14 23.60
CA GLY A 34 -28.68 -0.21 22.47
C GLY A 34 -27.55 0.81 22.37
N GLN A 35 -26.47 0.71 23.17
CA GLN A 35 -25.39 1.70 23.18
C GLN A 35 -24.45 1.49 21.99
N PRO A 36 -23.98 2.56 21.33
CA PRO A 36 -23.06 2.45 20.21
C PRO A 36 -21.70 1.91 20.68
N ARG A 37 -21.20 0.88 20.00
CA ARG A 37 -19.90 0.24 20.21
C ARG A 37 -19.14 0.13 18.90
N GLN A 38 -17.83 -0.09 19.03
CA GLN A 38 -16.93 -0.30 17.91
C GLN A 38 -15.99 -1.45 18.21
N ARG A 39 -15.71 -2.27 17.19
CA ARG A 39 -14.67 -3.31 17.25
C ARG A 39 -13.74 -3.22 16.04
N THR A 40 -12.46 -3.46 16.27
CA THR A 40 -11.48 -3.61 15.19
C THR A 40 -11.69 -4.98 14.55
N ILE A 41 -11.90 -4.99 13.23
CA ILE A 41 -11.98 -6.22 12.44
C ILE A 41 -10.57 -6.64 12.02
N ALA A 42 -9.80 -5.73 11.42
CA ALA A 42 -8.45 -6.01 10.95
C ALA A 42 -7.56 -4.78 11.00
N TYR A 43 -6.25 -5.02 11.09
CA TYR A 43 -5.23 -4.04 10.78
C TYR A 43 -4.83 -4.21 9.30
N LEU A 44 -5.03 -3.18 8.49
CA LEU A 44 -4.80 -3.21 7.03
C LEU A 44 -3.40 -2.76 6.63
N GLY A 45 -2.58 -2.35 7.60
CA GLY A 45 -1.18 -1.95 7.38
C GLY A 45 -0.91 -0.47 7.69
N ASN A 46 0.32 -0.08 7.38
CA ASN A 46 0.83 1.27 7.59
C ASN A 46 1.42 1.84 6.30
N ILE A 47 1.25 3.15 6.12
CA ILE A 47 1.95 3.94 5.12
C ILE A 47 2.61 5.16 5.77
N ARG A 48 3.82 5.50 5.31
CA ARG A 48 4.56 6.66 5.80
C ARG A 48 4.28 7.86 4.91
N GLN A 49 4.03 9.00 5.55
CA GLN A 49 4.01 10.30 4.90
C GLN A 49 5.32 11.01 5.25
N ILE A 50 6.10 11.38 4.24
CA ILE A 50 7.38 12.06 4.37
C ILE A 50 7.24 13.43 3.72
N GLU A 51 7.60 14.50 4.44
CA GLU A 51 7.46 15.88 3.94
C GLU A 51 6.04 16.22 3.45
N GLY A 52 5.01 15.62 4.08
CA GLY A 52 3.61 15.85 3.70
C GLY A 52 3.09 14.98 2.55
N GLU A 53 3.91 14.15 1.94
CA GLU A 53 3.52 13.31 0.81
C GLU A 53 3.63 11.80 1.12
N PHE A 54 2.72 11.00 0.53
CA PHE A 54 2.86 9.56 0.53
C PHE A 54 3.75 9.13 -0.64
N PRO A 55 4.91 8.49 -0.38
CA PRO A 55 5.83 8.08 -1.45
C PRO A 55 5.14 7.16 -2.47
N THR A 56 5.47 7.33 -3.75
CA THR A 56 4.75 6.69 -4.88
C THR A 56 4.64 5.16 -4.72
N ILE A 57 5.76 4.45 -4.73
CA ILE A 57 5.76 2.98 -4.65
C ILE A 57 5.16 2.46 -3.34
N GLU A 58 5.32 3.22 -2.24
CA GLU A 58 4.74 2.84 -0.94
C GLU A 58 3.21 2.86 -0.95
N ARG A 59 2.58 3.74 -1.74
CA ARG A 59 1.12 3.76 -1.89
C ARG A 59 0.58 2.46 -2.45
N GLU A 60 1.14 1.99 -3.57
CA GLU A 60 0.66 0.76 -4.19
C GLU A 60 1.04 -0.48 -3.36
N LEU A 61 2.22 -0.51 -2.74
CA LEU A 61 2.61 -1.61 -1.84
C LEU A 61 1.73 -1.68 -0.59
N PHE A 62 1.32 -0.54 -0.03
CA PHE A 62 0.36 -0.49 1.06
C PHE A 62 -0.99 -1.07 0.61
N LEU A 63 -1.52 -0.63 -0.53
CA LEU A 63 -2.82 -1.07 -1.03
C LEU A 63 -2.84 -2.55 -1.43
N LEU A 64 -1.78 -3.07 -2.04
CA LEU A 64 -1.64 -4.50 -2.37
C LEU A 64 -1.66 -5.36 -1.10
N ARG A 65 -0.96 -4.94 -0.04
CA ARG A 65 -0.97 -5.65 1.25
C ARG A 65 -2.34 -5.57 1.91
N ALA A 66 -2.98 -4.41 1.90
CA ALA A 66 -4.32 -4.23 2.44
C ALA A 66 -5.33 -5.13 1.70
N ASP A 67 -5.24 -5.23 0.37
CA ASP A 67 -6.11 -6.06 -0.45
C ASP A 67 -5.99 -7.55 -0.09
N ARG A 68 -4.75 -8.07 0.01
CA ARG A 68 -4.49 -9.44 0.46
C ARG A 68 -5.10 -9.73 1.85
N ILE A 69 -5.06 -8.74 2.76
CA ILE A 69 -5.69 -8.88 4.07
C ILE A 69 -7.22 -8.94 3.93
N LEU A 70 -7.82 -8.08 3.11
CA LEU A 70 -9.27 -8.09 2.86
C LEU A 70 -9.76 -9.41 2.23
N GLU A 71 -9.00 -9.98 1.31
CA GLU A 71 -9.26 -11.29 0.71
C GLU A 71 -9.22 -12.41 1.76
N SER A 72 -8.37 -12.28 2.78
CA SER A 72 -8.25 -13.26 3.88
C SER A 72 -9.39 -13.20 4.90
N LEU A 73 -10.28 -12.20 4.83
CA LEU A 73 -11.42 -12.05 5.76
C LEU A 73 -12.67 -12.72 5.17
N PRO A 74 -13.05 -13.93 5.64
CA PRO A 74 -14.18 -14.68 5.10
C PRO A 74 -15.54 -14.03 5.41
N GLU A 75 -15.63 -13.24 6.47
CA GLU A 75 -16.85 -12.54 6.89
C GLU A 75 -17.22 -11.36 5.99
N LEU A 76 -16.31 -10.92 5.12
CA LEU A 76 -16.57 -9.82 4.19
C LEU A 76 -17.15 -10.34 2.87
N THR A 77 -18.23 -9.71 2.44
CA THR A 77 -18.73 -9.83 1.06
C THR A 77 -17.82 -9.08 0.09
N GLU A 78 -17.89 -9.40 -1.20
CA GLU A 78 -17.09 -8.70 -2.20
C GLU A 78 -17.45 -7.21 -2.32
N THR A 79 -18.73 -6.88 -2.14
CA THR A 79 -19.18 -5.48 -2.08
C THR A 79 -18.52 -4.73 -0.92
N GLU A 80 -18.47 -5.32 0.27
CA GLU A 80 -17.81 -4.70 1.44
C GLU A 80 -16.30 -4.57 1.21
N ARG A 81 -15.65 -5.56 0.61
CA ARG A 81 -14.22 -5.43 0.24
C ARG A 81 -14.02 -4.27 -0.71
N GLN A 82 -14.87 -4.11 -1.72
CA GLN A 82 -14.78 -3.00 -2.65
C GLN A 82 -15.00 -1.64 -1.98
N GLU A 83 -15.99 -1.51 -1.10
CA GLU A 83 -16.22 -0.28 -0.32
C GLU A 83 -15.00 0.09 0.53
N VAL A 84 -14.33 -0.91 1.12
CA VAL A 84 -13.11 -0.71 1.91
C VAL A 84 -11.95 -0.27 1.02
N ARG A 85 -11.76 -0.89 -0.16
CA ARG A 85 -10.76 -0.47 -1.16
C ARG A 85 -10.98 0.99 -1.58
N ASP A 86 -12.22 1.37 -1.85
CA ASP A 86 -12.57 2.75 -2.23
C ASP A 86 -12.32 3.73 -1.08
N ALA A 87 -12.58 3.32 0.17
CA ALA A 87 -12.25 4.11 1.36
C ALA A 87 -10.75 4.31 1.54
N LEU A 88 -9.93 3.28 1.29
CA LEU A 88 -8.48 3.38 1.30
C LEU A 88 -7.98 4.33 0.20
N ARG A 89 -8.50 4.18 -1.04
CA ARG A 89 -8.14 5.01 -2.19
C ARG A 89 -8.45 6.49 -2.01
N ARG A 90 -9.48 6.85 -1.23
CA ARG A 90 -9.76 8.24 -0.87
C ARG A 90 -8.65 8.90 -0.03
N LYS A 91 -7.95 8.13 0.82
CA LYS A 91 -6.82 8.64 1.61
C LYS A 91 -5.48 8.45 0.88
N VAL A 92 -5.34 7.36 0.16
CA VAL A 92 -4.15 6.94 -0.58
C VAL A 92 -4.50 6.90 -2.07
N PRO A 93 -4.45 8.05 -2.77
CA PRO A 93 -4.90 8.13 -4.16
C PRO A 93 -4.01 7.30 -5.09
N PRO A 94 -4.57 6.80 -6.21
CA PRO A 94 -3.79 6.08 -7.20
C PRO A 94 -2.66 6.92 -7.77
N LEU A 95 -1.61 6.23 -8.22
CA LEU A 95 -0.53 6.88 -8.94
C LEU A 95 -1.03 7.44 -10.27
N ASN A 96 -0.64 8.67 -10.58
CA ASN A 96 -0.76 9.17 -11.94
C ASN A 96 0.35 8.62 -12.84
N ARG A 97 0.22 8.84 -14.15
CA ARG A 97 1.16 8.33 -15.16
C ARG A 97 2.61 8.70 -14.85
N ASP A 98 2.88 9.94 -14.48
CA ASP A 98 4.24 10.40 -14.26
C ASP A 98 4.83 9.84 -12.97
N GLU A 99 4.01 9.65 -11.94
CA GLU A 99 4.40 8.97 -10.71
C GLU A 99 4.74 7.50 -10.95
N VAL A 100 3.98 6.81 -11.80
CA VAL A 100 4.28 5.43 -12.22
C VAL A 100 5.60 5.39 -12.97
N ILE A 101 5.82 6.27 -13.96
CA ILE A 101 7.06 6.31 -14.74
C ILE A 101 8.26 6.58 -13.84
N ARG A 102 8.17 7.58 -12.95
CA ARG A 102 9.26 7.91 -12.01
C ARG A 102 9.53 6.75 -11.05
N GLY A 103 8.49 6.17 -10.47
CA GLY A 103 8.62 5.04 -9.55
C GLY A 103 9.24 3.82 -10.23
N PHE A 104 8.74 3.44 -11.40
CA PHE A 104 9.27 2.33 -12.18
C PHE A 104 10.75 2.55 -12.55
N THR A 105 11.08 3.73 -13.07
CA THR A 105 12.45 4.07 -13.46
C THR A 105 13.40 4.04 -12.26
N ALA A 106 13.01 4.62 -11.13
CA ALA A 106 13.84 4.63 -9.92
C ALA A 106 14.10 3.21 -9.38
N ASN A 107 13.08 2.35 -9.36
CA ASN A 107 13.24 0.95 -8.97
C ASN A 107 14.14 0.19 -9.95
N LEU A 108 13.96 0.41 -11.26
CA LEU A 108 14.82 -0.20 -12.28
C LEU A 108 16.28 0.24 -12.14
N SER A 109 16.52 1.53 -11.90
CA SER A 109 17.87 2.04 -11.63
C SER A 109 18.51 1.38 -10.41
N TRP A 110 17.74 1.19 -9.33
CA TRP A 110 18.22 0.48 -8.15
C TRP A 110 18.57 -0.98 -8.44
N TYR A 111 17.71 -1.72 -9.15
CA TYR A 111 18.00 -3.12 -9.53
C TYR A 111 19.26 -3.23 -10.39
N ARG A 112 19.44 -2.32 -11.36
CA ARG A 112 20.66 -2.30 -12.19
C ARG A 112 21.92 -2.11 -11.36
N GLN A 113 21.92 -1.12 -10.47
CA GLN A 113 23.05 -0.89 -9.56
C GLN A 113 23.32 -2.10 -8.67
N TRP A 114 22.28 -2.76 -8.16
CA TRP A 114 22.43 -3.96 -7.35
C TRP A 114 23.08 -5.10 -8.13
N TRP A 115 22.63 -5.39 -9.35
CA TRP A 115 23.21 -6.43 -10.21
C TRP A 115 24.67 -6.18 -10.56
N GLU A 116 25.03 -4.93 -10.88
CA GLU A 116 26.40 -4.51 -11.16
C GLU A 116 27.32 -4.76 -9.95
N GLN A 117 26.86 -4.44 -8.74
CA GLN A 117 27.63 -4.62 -7.51
C GLN A 117 27.79 -6.08 -7.08
N HIS A 118 26.88 -6.97 -7.51
CA HIS A 118 26.83 -8.37 -7.08
C HIS A 118 27.23 -9.35 -8.19
N GLY A 119 27.90 -8.87 -9.24
CA GLY A 119 28.58 -9.70 -10.24
C GLY A 119 27.67 -10.37 -11.28
N ASN A 120 26.44 -9.88 -11.45
CA ASN A 120 25.49 -10.41 -12.45
C ASN A 120 24.77 -9.27 -13.20
N PRO A 121 25.50 -8.34 -13.85
CA PRO A 121 24.87 -7.24 -14.57
C PRO A 121 23.98 -7.78 -15.71
N LEU A 122 22.76 -7.27 -15.82
CA LEU A 122 21.90 -7.52 -16.96
C LEU A 122 22.24 -6.56 -18.11
N SER A 123 22.27 -7.08 -19.32
CA SER A 123 22.27 -6.27 -20.54
C SER A 123 20.93 -5.55 -20.73
N ASP A 124 20.94 -4.50 -21.55
CA ASP A 124 19.71 -3.75 -21.88
C ASP A 124 18.65 -4.64 -22.56
N GLU A 125 19.10 -5.63 -23.34
CA GLU A 125 18.22 -6.61 -24.00
C GLU A 125 17.55 -7.54 -23.00
N GLU A 126 18.27 -7.98 -21.96
CA GLU A 126 17.71 -8.79 -20.87
C GLU A 126 16.70 -8.00 -20.04
N VAL A 127 17.00 -6.74 -19.72
CA VAL A 127 16.03 -5.87 -19.03
C VAL A 127 14.77 -5.69 -19.88
N LEU A 128 14.93 -5.45 -21.19
CA LEU A 128 13.80 -5.30 -22.10
C LEU A 128 12.99 -6.60 -22.23
N SER A 129 13.64 -7.76 -22.20
CA SER A 129 12.96 -9.06 -22.26
C SER A 129 12.11 -9.30 -21.01
N ILE A 130 12.61 -8.96 -19.82
CA ILE A 130 11.85 -9.01 -18.56
C ILE A 130 10.61 -8.12 -18.65
N VAL A 131 10.76 -6.86 -19.09
CA VAL A 131 9.62 -5.93 -19.25
C VAL A 131 8.60 -6.43 -20.27
N ARG A 132 9.04 -7.12 -21.32
CA ARG A 132 8.12 -7.76 -22.29
C ARG A 132 7.40 -8.96 -21.68
N ALA A 133 8.07 -9.73 -20.82
CA ALA A 133 7.47 -10.88 -20.15
C ALA A 133 6.34 -10.48 -19.19
N THR A 134 6.40 -9.29 -18.58
CA THR A 134 5.30 -8.77 -17.72
C THR A 134 4.02 -8.43 -18.49
N ARG A 135 3.97 -8.61 -19.81
CA ARG A 135 2.72 -8.51 -20.60
C ARG A 135 1.80 -9.72 -20.40
N GLY A 136 2.30 -10.83 -19.87
CA GLY A 136 1.47 -11.93 -19.36
C GLY A 136 0.82 -11.56 -18.03
N LYS A 137 -0.28 -12.23 -17.64
CA LYS A 137 -0.87 -12.04 -16.31
C LYS A 137 0.22 -12.28 -15.26
N VAL A 138 0.46 -11.28 -14.42
CA VAL A 138 1.25 -11.45 -13.20
C VAL A 138 0.41 -12.32 -12.27
N GLU A 139 0.74 -13.60 -12.16
CA GLU A 139 0.18 -14.44 -11.11
C GLU A 139 0.68 -13.92 -9.75
N PRO A 140 -0.16 -13.95 -8.71
CA PRO A 140 0.28 -13.51 -7.38
C PRO A 140 1.43 -14.40 -6.89
N ILE A 141 2.56 -13.75 -6.55
CA ILE A 141 3.68 -14.35 -5.80
C ILE A 141 3.28 -14.53 -4.35
#